data_AF-A0A5C6UBI7-F1
#
_entry.id   AF-A0A5C6UBI7-F1
#
_cell.length_a   1.000
_cell.length_b   1.000
_cell.length_c   1.000
_cell.angle_alpha   90.00
_cell.angle_beta   90.00
_cell.angle_gamma   90.00
#
_symmetry.space_group_name_H-M   'P 1'
#
loop_
_entity.id
_entity.type
_entity.pdbx_description
1 polymer ?
#
loop_
_entity_poly.entity_id
_entity_poly.type
_entity_poly.pdbx_seq_one_letter_code
_entity_poly.pdbx_strand_id
1 'polypeptide(L)'
;MTEATDDTLRAVTDRVIELEEELEASGVATIDGSELEWSRAALHKWVDEMIGVVVSPGLGRVTVVHPGGRRSSIASSTLPYAMSRPLR
;
A
#
# COMPACT_ATOMS: atom_id res chain seq x y z
N MET A 1 -24.34 -1.63 -8.71
CA MET A 1 -23.49 -1.31 -7.54
C MET A 1 -22.00 -1.38 -7.86
N THR A 2 -21.58 -2.24 -8.80
CA THR A 2 -20.18 -2.38 -9.23
C THR A 2 -19.64 -1.15 -9.98
N GLU A 3 -20.39 -0.60 -10.96
CA GLU A 3 -19.95 0.60 -11.72
C GLU A 3 -19.66 1.82 -10.84
N ALA A 4 -20.52 2.14 -9.88
CA ALA A 4 -20.31 3.27 -8.96
C ALA A 4 -19.06 3.11 -8.07
N THR A 5 -18.61 1.87 -7.89
CA THR A 5 -17.39 1.55 -7.13
C THR A 5 -16.15 1.77 -8.00
N ASP A 6 -16.20 1.38 -9.27
CA ASP A 6 -15.13 1.65 -10.26
C ASP A 6 -14.92 3.13 -10.51
N ASP A 7 -16.00 3.90 -10.68
CA ASP A 7 -15.91 5.35 -10.90
C ASP A 7 -15.25 6.06 -9.71
N THR A 8 -15.61 5.64 -8.49
CA THR A 8 -15.00 6.16 -7.26
C THR A 8 -13.53 5.78 -7.16
N LEU A 9 -13.19 4.54 -7.49
CA LEU A 9 -11.81 4.05 -7.44
C LEU A 9 -10.93 4.82 -8.42
N ARG A 10 -11.40 5.01 -9.66
CA ARG A 10 -10.71 5.80 -10.69
C ARG A 10 -10.44 7.21 -10.22
N ALA A 11 -11.46 7.90 -9.70
CA ALA A 11 -11.32 9.28 -9.22
C ALA A 11 -10.30 9.42 -8.08
N VAL A 12 -10.25 8.45 -7.15
CA VAL A 12 -9.25 8.45 -6.06
C VAL A 12 -7.85 8.26 -6.63
N THR A 13 -7.70 7.33 -7.56
CA THR A 13 -6.42 7.01 -8.18
C THR A 13 -5.87 8.18 -9.01
N ASP A 14 -6.70 8.82 -9.83
CA ASP A 14 -6.31 10.00 -10.62
C ASP A 14 -5.84 11.13 -9.69
N ARG A 15 -6.55 11.34 -8.57
CA ARG A 15 -6.17 12.35 -7.58
C ARG A 15 -4.82 12.08 -6.93
N VAL A 16 -4.46 10.82 -6.70
CA VAL A 16 -3.14 10.46 -6.15
C VAL A 16 -2.04 10.78 -7.15
N ILE A 17 -2.25 10.48 -8.44
CA ILE A 17 -1.27 10.83 -9.48
C ILE A 17 -1.04 12.33 -9.53
N GLU A 18 -2.11 13.13 -9.59
CA GLU A 18 -1.98 14.59 -9.63
C GLU A 18 -1.12 15.11 -8.46
N LEU A 19 -1.35 14.58 -7.26
CA LEU A 19 -0.58 14.93 -6.06
C LEU A 19 0.89 14.48 -6.14
N GLU A 20 1.19 13.35 -6.78
CA GLU A 20 2.56 12.87 -7.00
C GLU A 20 3.28 13.69 -8.07
N GLU A 21 2.59 14.06 -9.15
CA GLU A 21 3.12 14.94 -10.21
C GLU A 21 3.47 16.33 -9.68
N GLU A 22 2.63 16.88 -8.78
CA GLU A 22 2.94 18.12 -8.03
C GLU A 22 4.24 18.02 -7.23
N LEU A 23 4.66 16.81 -6.84
CA LEU A 23 5.91 16.53 -6.11
C LEU A 23 7.06 16.10 -7.02
N GLU A 24 6.93 16.27 -8.34
CA GLU A 24 7.87 15.81 -9.37
C GLU A 24 8.09 14.28 -9.36
N ALA A 25 7.15 13.51 -8.81
CA ALA A 25 7.17 12.06 -8.82
C ALA A 25 6.12 11.54 -9.81
N SER A 26 6.53 10.78 -10.83
CA SER A 26 5.58 10.15 -11.74
C SER A 26 4.90 8.95 -11.09
N GLY A 27 3.58 9.01 -10.90
CA GLY A 27 2.75 7.90 -10.46
C GLY A 27 2.29 6.99 -11.60
N VAL A 28 2.02 5.71 -11.31
CA VAL A 28 1.33 4.80 -12.23
C VAL A 28 0.07 4.28 -11.56
N ALA A 29 -1.07 4.61 -12.15
CA ALA A 29 -2.38 4.16 -11.73
C ALA A 29 -2.76 2.86 -12.42
N THR A 30 -3.17 1.87 -11.63
CA THR A 30 -3.74 0.63 -12.15
C THR A 30 -4.97 0.26 -11.34
N ILE A 31 -6.12 0.17 -12.00
CA ILE A 31 -7.41 -0.11 -11.35
C ILE A 31 -8.11 -1.36 -11.89
N ASP A 32 -7.74 -1.87 -13.07
CA ASP A 32 -8.47 -2.95 -13.74
C ASP A 32 -7.58 -4.07 -14.29
N GLY A 33 -8.15 -5.28 -14.34
CA GLY A 33 -7.65 -6.40 -15.14
C GLY A 33 -6.31 -6.99 -14.72
N SER A 34 -5.55 -7.44 -15.72
CA SER A 34 -4.30 -8.21 -15.55
C SER A 34 -3.17 -7.42 -14.87
N GLU A 35 -3.14 -6.10 -15.02
CA GLU A 35 -2.10 -5.28 -14.42
C GLU A 35 -2.27 -5.16 -12.90
N LEU A 36 -3.51 -5.04 -12.42
CA LEU A 36 -3.79 -5.04 -10.98
C LEU A 36 -3.43 -6.39 -10.35
N GLU A 37 -3.72 -7.49 -11.05
CA GLU A 37 -3.35 -8.84 -10.62
C GLU A 37 -1.83 -9.00 -10.51
N TRP A 38 -1.10 -8.52 -11.52
CA TRP A 38 0.36 -8.52 -11.52
C TRP A 38 0.93 -7.70 -10.35
N SER A 39 0.44 -6.47 -10.15
CA SER A 39 0.87 -5.59 -9.06
C SER A 39 0.61 -6.22 -7.68
N ARG A 40 -0.55 -6.86 -7.50
CA ARG A 40 -0.88 -7.59 -6.26
C ARG A 40 0.07 -8.76 -6.02
N ALA A 41 0.36 -9.55 -7.06
CA ALA A 41 1.27 -10.69 -6.95
C ALA A 41 2.69 -10.25 -6.60
N ALA A 42 3.19 -9.19 -7.24
CA ALA A 42 4.50 -8.61 -6.94
C ALA A 42 4.57 -8.10 -5.49
N LEU A 43 3.53 -7.38 -5.03
CA LEU A 43 3.46 -6.89 -3.65
C LEU A 43 3.43 -8.03 -2.63
N HIS A 44 2.62 -9.07 -2.85
CA HIS A 44 2.56 -10.23 -1.95
C HIS A 44 3.91 -10.94 -1.85
N LYS A 45 4.56 -11.21 -2.99
CA LYS A 45 5.90 -11.81 -3.00
C LYS A 45 6.89 -10.97 -2.19
N TRP A 46 6.87 -9.65 -2.37
CA TRP A 46 7.73 -8.75 -1.64
C TRP A 46 7.45 -8.77 -0.12
N VAL A 47 6.18 -8.81 0.29
CA VAL A 47 5.79 -8.98 1.70
C VAL A 47 6.30 -10.31 2.26
N ASP A 48 6.19 -11.40 1.50
CA ASP A 48 6.62 -12.74 1.94
C ASP A 48 8.15 -12.81 2.17
N GLU A 49 8.93 -11.95 1.54
CA GLU A 49 10.38 -11.85 1.75
C GLU A 49 10.75 -11.11 3.06
N MET A 50 9.80 -10.50 3.78
CA MET A 50 10.12 -9.78 5.01
C MET A 50 10.58 -10.74 6.13
N ILE A 51 11.58 -10.33 6.89
CA ILE A 51 12.13 -11.05 8.04
C ILE A 51 11.77 -10.39 9.38
N GLY A 52 11.12 -9.23 9.34
CA GLY A 52 10.68 -8.52 10.53
C GLY A 52 9.69 -7.42 10.21
N VAL A 53 8.92 -7.00 11.21
CA VAL A 53 7.92 -5.95 11.09
C VAL A 53 7.84 -5.13 12.38
N VAL A 54 7.69 -3.82 12.23
CA VAL A 54 7.35 -2.89 13.31
C VAL A 54 6.01 -2.27 12.96
N VAL A 55 5.01 -2.53 13.81
CA VAL A 55 3.65 -2.00 13.65
C VAL A 55 3.50 -0.80 14.60
N SER A 56 3.19 0.38 14.06
CA SER A 56 3.09 1.62 14.85
C SER A 56 1.74 2.32 14.62
N PRO A 57 0.66 1.87 15.29
CA PRO A 57 -0.68 2.44 15.10
C PRO A 57 -0.74 3.94 15.40
N GLY A 58 -0.10 4.39 16.48
CA GLY A 58 -0.04 5.82 16.83
C GLY A 58 0.66 6.71 15.80
N LEU A 59 1.37 6.13 14.83
CA LEU A 59 2.06 6.86 13.76
C LEU A 59 1.47 6.58 12.37
N GLY A 60 0.38 5.79 12.27
CA GLY A 60 -0.23 5.43 10.98
C GLY A 60 0.76 4.77 10.01
N ARG A 61 1.66 3.92 10.53
CA ARG A 61 2.76 3.36 9.74
C ARG A 61 3.10 1.92 10.12
N VAL A 62 3.46 1.14 9.12
CA VAL A 62 4.12 -0.17 9.26
C VAL A 62 5.51 -0.08 8.64
N THR A 63 6.53 -0.58 9.34
CA THR A 63 7.89 -0.71 8.80
C THR A 63 8.20 -2.19 8.64
N VAL A 64 8.48 -2.62 7.41
CA VAL A 64 8.95 -3.98 7.13
C VAL A 64 10.47 -4.01 7.02
N VAL A 65 11.06 -5.12 7.44
CA VAL A 65 12.50 -5.37 7.39
C VAL A 65 12.75 -6.58 6.48
N HIS A 66 13.61 -6.40 5.49
CA HIS A 66 14.01 -7.43 4.53
C HIS A 66 15.40 -8.00 4.84
N PRO A 67 15.79 -9.11 4.19
CA PRO A 67 17.15 -9.63 4.25
C PRO A 67 18.20 -8.56 3.97
N GLY A 68 19.31 -8.61 4.70
CA GLY A 68 20.35 -7.58 4.64
C GLY A 68 20.01 -6.29 5.40
N GLY A 69 18.90 -6.26 6.16
CA GLY A 69 18.55 -5.14 7.03
C GLY A 69 17.93 -3.95 6.30
N ARG A 70 17.58 -4.09 5.02
CA ARG A 70 16.84 -3.07 4.25
C ARG A 70 15.46 -2.86 4.87
N ARG A 71 15.04 -1.59 4.97
CA ARG A 71 13.78 -1.19 5.61
C ARG A 71 12.92 -0.46 4.61
N SER A 72 11.62 -0.76 4.64
CA SER A 72 10.61 -0.06 3.84
C SER A 72 9.45 0.36 4.74
N SER A 73 8.89 1.53 4.46
CA SER A 73 7.81 2.12 5.25
C SER A 73 6.53 2.15 4.43
N ILE A 74 5.46 1.60 5.00
CA ILE A 74 4.10 1.67 4.45
C ILE A 74 3.33 2.67 5.30
N ALA A 75 3.05 3.85 4.73
CA ALA A 75 2.14 4.81 5.34
C ALA A 75 0.70 4.34 5.10
N SER A 76 -0.06 4.15 6.18
CA SER A 76 -1.45 3.70 6.09
C SER A 76 -2.20 4.04 7.37
N SER A 77 -3.37 4.64 7.24
CA SER A 77 -4.24 4.98 8.37
C SER A 77 -4.87 3.75 9.03
N THR A 78 -4.96 2.62 8.33
CA THR A 78 -5.74 1.44 8.76
C THR A 78 -4.89 0.19 8.95
N LEU A 79 -3.88 -0.03 8.10
CA LEU A 79 -3.06 -1.24 8.12
C LEU A 79 -2.40 -1.50 9.49
N PRO A 80 -1.80 -0.51 10.19
CA PRO A 80 -1.19 -0.75 11.48
C PRO A 80 -2.18 -1.28 12.54
N TYR A 81 -3.42 -0.79 12.51
CA TYR A 81 -4.47 -1.28 13.41
C TYR A 81 -4.90 -2.69 13.05
N ALA A 82 -5.09 -2.99 11.76
CA ALA A 82 -5.42 -4.33 11.29
C ALA A 82 -4.34 -5.38 11.65
N MET A 83 -3.07 -4.97 11.69
CA MET A 83 -1.95 -5.83 12.07
C MET A 83 -1.70 -5.89 13.59
N SER A 84 -2.32 -5.00 14.37
CA SER A 84 -2.20 -5.02 15.82
C SER A 84 -2.96 -6.22 16.39
N ARG A 85 -2.29 -7.03 17.21
CA ARG A 85 -2.99 -8.08 17.97
C ARG A 85 -3.69 -7.44 19.17
N PRO A 86 -4.88 -7.93 19.55
CA PRO A 86 -5.48 -7.56 20.82
C PRO A 86 -4.49 -7.82 21.96
N LEU A 87 -4.35 -6.85 22.87
CA LEU A 87 -3.61 -7.04 24.10
C LEU A 87 -4.33 -8.15 24.91
N ARG A 88 -3.58 -9.14 25.37
CA ARG A 88 -4.06 -10.12 26.34
C ARG A 88 -3.77 -9.64 27.74
#